data_AF-A0A832UR00-F1
#
_entry.id   AF-A0A832UR00-F1
#
_cell.length_a   1.000
_cell.length_b   1.000
_cell.length_c   1.000
_cell.angle_alpha   90.00
_cell.angle_beta   90.00
_cell.angle_gamma   90.00
#
_symmetry.space_group_name_H-M   'P 1'
#
loop_
_entity.id
_entity.type
_entity.pdbx_description
1 polymer ?
#
loop_
_entity_poly.entity_id
_entity_poly.type
_entity_poly.pdbx_seq_one_letter_code
_entity_poly.pdbx_strand_id
1 'polypeptide(L)'
;MNSKLIEKATELRNKGLTNGEIADELNISKDTTQWLIMQMSSVSKTKQKQKPDDFAINWRTVGSSSARMQYISSALADLAVEDSEIDVVVGISVSGVPFATIMAELLDAELSVFHPIKHMKNESAQGAISNNFANIKNKNVVIVDDVIT
;
A
#
# COMPACT_ATOMS: atom_id res chain seq x y z
N MET A 1 2.67 -36.30 -7.22
CA MET A 1 1.88 -36.52 -5.99
C MET A 1 2.54 -35.92 -4.74
N ASN A 2 3.87 -35.95 -4.56
CA ASN A 2 4.54 -35.48 -3.33
C ASN A 2 4.53 -33.96 -3.06
N SER A 3 4.37 -33.09 -4.06
CA SER A 3 4.45 -31.63 -3.87
C SER A 3 3.35 -31.06 -2.97
N LYS A 4 2.10 -31.54 -3.10
CA LYS A 4 0.97 -31.07 -2.28
C LYS A 4 1.11 -31.43 -0.80
N LEU A 5 1.69 -32.58 -0.48
CA LEU A 5 1.97 -33.00 0.90
C LEU A 5 3.11 -32.19 1.52
N ILE A 6 4.17 -31.91 0.76
CA ILE A 6 5.27 -31.04 1.18
C ILE A 6 4.76 -29.62 1.48
N GLU A 7 3.91 -29.07 0.61
CA GLU A 7 3.32 -27.74 0.79
C GLU A 7 2.45 -27.64 2.04
N LYS A 8 1.53 -28.59 2.23
CA LYS A 8 0.68 -28.63 3.43
C LYS A 8 1.46 -28.83 4.72
N ALA A 9 2.44 -29.73 4.74
CA ALA A 9 3.32 -29.94 5.90
C ALA A 9 4.10 -28.66 6.25
N THR A 10 4.53 -27.91 5.23
CA THR A 10 5.25 -26.63 5.38
C THR A 10 4.33 -25.53 5.90
N GLU A 11 3.11 -25.42 5.39
CA GLU A 11 2.13 -24.44 5.86
C GLU A 11 1.81 -24.64 7.35
N LEU A 12 1.58 -25.89 7.76
CA LEU A 12 1.30 -26.24 9.15
C LEU A 12 2.52 -25.97 10.05
N ARG A 13 3.74 -26.22 9.56
CA ARG A 13 4.96 -25.87 10.28
C ARG A 13 5.12 -24.36 10.47
N ASN A 14 4.84 -23.56 9.45
CA ASN A 14 4.89 -22.10 9.52
C ASN A 14 3.83 -21.51 10.46
N LYS A 15 2.71 -22.22 10.66
CA LYS A 15 1.69 -21.92 11.67
C LYS A 15 2.11 -22.31 13.10
N GLY A 16 3.31 -22.86 13.28
CA GLY A 16 3.89 -23.17 14.59
C GLY A 16 3.67 -24.60 15.08
N LEU A 17 3.09 -25.49 14.25
CA LEU A 17 2.80 -26.87 14.69
C LEU A 17 4.07 -27.73 14.81
N THR A 18 4.05 -28.62 15.79
CA THR A 18 5.09 -29.62 16.03
C THR A 18 5.03 -30.76 15.01
N ASN A 19 6.10 -31.56 14.89
CA ASN A 19 6.12 -32.72 13.98
C ASN A 19 5.03 -33.75 14.29
N GLY A 20 4.64 -33.88 15.57
CA GLY A 20 3.58 -34.79 15.98
C GLY A 20 2.22 -34.32 15.49
N GLU A 21 1.88 -33.06 15.76
CA GLU A 21 0.60 -32.48 15.34
C GLU A 21 0.42 -32.47 13.82
N ILE A 22 1.50 -32.24 13.06
CA ILE A 22 1.48 -32.31 11.60
C ILE A 22 1.31 -33.76 11.11
N ALA A 23 1.94 -34.72 11.79
CA ALA A 23 1.80 -36.15 11.47
C ALA A 23 0.35 -36.60 11.68
N ASP A 24 -0.28 -36.16 12.76
CA ASP A 24 -1.68 -36.45 13.08
C ASP A 24 -2.63 -35.78 12.06
N GLU A 25 -2.41 -34.51 11.71
CA GLU A 25 -3.22 -33.74 10.75
C GLU A 25 -3.15 -34.30 9.32
N LEU A 26 -1.97 -34.74 8.89
CA LEU A 26 -1.76 -35.30 7.55
C LEU A 26 -1.93 -36.82 7.49
N ASN A 27 -2.23 -37.46 8.63
CA ASN A 27 -2.37 -38.91 8.79
C ASN A 27 -1.15 -39.69 8.24
N ILE A 28 0.05 -39.26 8.62
CA ILE A 28 1.34 -39.83 8.23
C ILE A 28 2.24 -40.04 9.46
N SER A 29 3.38 -40.73 9.32
CA SER A 29 4.30 -40.91 10.45
C SER A 29 5.11 -39.64 10.75
N LYS A 30 5.57 -39.48 11.99
CA LYS A 30 6.48 -38.38 12.41
C LYS A 30 7.76 -38.34 11.57
N ASP A 31 8.31 -39.49 11.21
CA ASP A 31 9.50 -39.59 10.36
C ASP A 31 9.21 -39.10 8.93
N THR A 32 8.02 -39.38 8.42
CA THR A 32 7.57 -38.91 7.11
C THR A 32 7.35 -37.40 7.13
N THR A 33 6.74 -36.86 8.19
CA THR A 33 6.62 -35.41 8.41
C THR A 33 7.99 -34.73 8.44
N GLN A 34 8.95 -35.29 9.16
CA GLN A 34 10.32 -34.76 9.20
C GLN A 34 10.97 -34.78 7.81
N TRP A 35 10.83 -35.88 7.07
CA TRP A 35 11.35 -36.00 5.71
C TRP A 35 10.71 -34.98 4.74
N LEU A 36 9.39 -34.75 4.83
CA LEU A 36 8.67 -33.75 4.03
C LEU A 36 9.15 -32.33 4.32
N ILE A 37 9.37 -31.99 5.60
CA ILE A 37 9.91 -30.69 6.01
C ILE A 37 11.35 -30.50 5.52
N MET A 38 12.17 -31.56 5.53
CA MET A 38 13.54 -31.49 4.99
C MET A 38 13.56 -31.30 3.46
N GLN A 39 12.58 -31.86 2.73
CA GLN A 39 12.41 -31.65 1.29
C GLN A 39 12.05 -30.20 0.92
N MET A 40 11.60 -29.38 1.89
CA MET A 40 11.37 -27.95 1.71
C MET A 40 12.57 -27.25 1.08
N SER A 41 13.80 -27.58 1.50
CA SER A 41 15.03 -26.96 1.01
C SER A 41 15.28 -27.22 -0.49
N SER A 42 14.77 -28.34 -1.02
CA SER A 42 14.94 -28.74 -2.43
C SER A 42 13.80 -28.22 -3.32
N VAL A 43 12.57 -28.12 -2.78
CA VAL A 43 11.40 -27.58 -3.50
C VAL A 43 11.34 -26.04 -3.45
N SER A 44 11.92 -25.40 -2.43
CA SER A 44 11.96 -23.93 -2.31
C SER A 44 12.83 -23.25 -3.37
N LYS A 45 13.70 -23.99 -4.06
CA LYS A 45 14.45 -23.45 -5.21
C LYS A 45 13.61 -23.34 -6.49
N THR A 46 12.55 -24.13 -6.63
CA THR A 46 11.57 -24.04 -7.73
C THR A 46 10.32 -23.24 -7.32
N LYS A 47 9.99 -23.29 -6.04
CA LYS A 47 9.11 -22.43 -5.22
C LYS A 47 9.56 -21.01 -4.91
N GLN A 48 10.50 -20.39 -5.62
CA GLN A 48 10.53 -18.92 -5.58
C GLN A 48 9.19 -18.50 -6.19
N LYS A 49 8.23 -18.10 -5.35
CA LYS A 49 7.16 -17.20 -5.77
C LYS A 49 7.89 -16.16 -6.61
N GLN A 50 7.67 -16.16 -7.93
CA GLN A 50 7.95 -14.97 -8.72
C GLN A 50 7.28 -13.86 -7.91
N LYS A 51 8.10 -12.94 -7.39
CA LYS A 51 7.59 -11.68 -6.85
C LYS A 51 6.55 -11.21 -7.89
N PRO A 52 5.35 -10.74 -7.48
CA PRO A 52 4.42 -10.18 -8.45
C PRO A 52 5.22 -9.27 -9.37
N ASP A 53 5.07 -9.44 -10.68
CA ASP A 53 5.79 -8.60 -11.63
C ASP A 53 5.58 -7.14 -11.22
N ASP A 54 6.66 -6.38 -11.11
CA ASP A 54 6.57 -4.98 -10.74
C ASP A 54 5.67 -4.29 -11.79
N PHE A 55 4.49 -3.83 -11.37
CA PHE A 55 3.54 -3.16 -12.24
C PHE A 55 3.48 -1.68 -11.88
N ALA A 56 3.37 -0.84 -12.92
CA ALA A 56 3.24 0.60 -12.78
C ALA A 56 1.85 1.01 -13.23
N ILE A 57 1.20 1.87 -12.44
CA ILE A 57 -0.08 2.47 -12.83
C ILE A 57 0.22 3.68 -13.72
N ASN A 58 -0.22 3.62 -14.97
CA ASN A 58 -0.02 4.73 -15.90
C ASN A 58 -1.16 5.77 -15.76
N TRP A 59 -0.89 6.83 -15.02
CA TRP A 59 -1.84 7.92 -14.80
C TRP A 59 -1.91 8.96 -15.92
N ARG A 60 -1.16 8.80 -17.02
CA ARG A 60 -1.07 9.81 -18.08
C ARG A 60 -2.43 10.15 -18.67
N THR A 61 -3.29 9.15 -18.89
CA THR A 61 -4.62 9.41 -19.45
C THR A 61 -5.44 10.28 -18.51
N VAL A 62 -5.42 10.03 -17.20
CA VAL A 62 -6.09 10.89 -16.23
C VAL A 62 -5.44 12.27 -16.17
N GLY A 63 -4.13 12.34 -15.86
CA GLY A 63 -3.41 13.59 -15.63
C GLY A 63 -3.23 14.50 -16.85
N SER A 64 -3.49 14.02 -18.06
CA SER A 64 -3.48 14.84 -19.29
C SER A 64 -4.83 15.44 -19.66
N SER A 65 -5.90 15.13 -18.92
CA SER A 65 -7.24 15.66 -19.19
C SER A 65 -7.78 16.40 -17.97
N SER A 66 -7.88 17.71 -18.10
CA SER A 66 -8.49 18.58 -17.08
C SER A 66 -9.90 18.12 -16.72
N ALA A 67 -10.71 17.72 -17.70
CA ALA A 67 -12.06 17.21 -17.45
C ALA A 67 -12.06 15.94 -16.57
N ARG A 68 -11.18 14.97 -16.85
CA ARG A 68 -11.09 13.75 -16.02
C ARG A 68 -10.60 14.07 -14.61
N MET A 69 -9.62 14.95 -14.48
CA MET A 69 -9.14 15.40 -13.18
C MET A 69 -10.26 16.09 -12.40
N GLN A 70 -11.05 16.95 -13.05
CA GLN A 70 -12.20 17.61 -12.44
C GLN A 70 -13.22 16.59 -11.90
N TYR A 71 -13.60 15.60 -12.70
CA TYR A 71 -14.58 14.60 -12.28
C TYR A 71 -14.08 13.76 -11.09
N ILE A 72 -12.81 13.35 -11.11
CA ILE A 72 -12.21 12.59 -10.01
C ILE A 72 -12.12 13.46 -8.75
N SER A 73 -11.60 14.68 -8.86
CA SER A 73 -11.52 15.61 -7.73
C SER A 73 -12.90 15.95 -7.18
N SER A 74 -13.94 16.03 -8.02
CA SER A 74 -15.32 16.25 -7.56
C SER A 74 -15.84 15.09 -6.73
N ALA A 75 -15.60 13.85 -7.17
CA ALA A 75 -15.96 12.67 -6.40
C ALA A 75 -15.19 12.56 -5.08
N LEU A 76 -13.90 12.94 -5.08
CA LEU A 76 -13.08 12.95 -3.86
C LEU A 76 -13.50 14.07 -2.90
N ALA A 77 -13.86 15.25 -3.40
CA ALA A 77 -14.34 16.36 -2.59
C ALA A 77 -15.68 16.04 -1.93
N ASP A 78 -16.62 15.46 -2.68
CA ASP A 78 -17.90 14.98 -2.17
C ASP A 78 -17.72 13.97 -1.03
N LEU A 79 -16.82 13.00 -1.19
CA LEU A 79 -16.49 12.04 -0.14
C LEU A 79 -15.83 12.70 1.09
N ALA A 80 -14.96 13.69 0.89
CA ALA A 80 -14.18 14.29 1.97
C ALA A 80 -15.02 15.06 3.00
N VAL A 81 -16.20 15.55 2.61
CA VAL A 81 -17.08 16.34 3.49
C VAL A 81 -18.11 15.52 4.26
N GLU A 82 -18.17 14.20 4.05
CA GLU A 82 -19.09 13.33 4.79
C GLU A 82 -18.83 13.36 6.31
N ASP A 83 -17.57 13.50 6.71
CA ASP A 83 -17.15 13.45 8.11
C ASP A 83 -17.11 14.84 8.78
N SER A 84 -16.63 15.86 8.06
CA SER A 84 -16.41 17.20 8.61
C SER A 84 -16.18 18.25 7.52
N GLU A 85 -16.37 19.52 7.88
CA GLU A 85 -15.90 20.65 7.07
C GLU A 85 -14.36 20.65 7.00
N ILE A 86 -13.83 20.85 5.80
CA ILE A 86 -12.39 20.77 5.50
C ILE A 86 -11.82 22.18 5.38
N ASP A 87 -10.85 22.51 6.22
CA ASP A 87 -10.19 23.83 6.19
C ASP A 87 -9.05 23.86 5.16
N VAL A 88 -8.33 22.74 4.99
CA VAL A 88 -7.15 22.67 4.12
C VAL A 88 -7.07 21.35 3.37
N VAL A 89 -6.80 21.43 2.07
CA VAL A 89 -6.45 20.29 1.22
C VAL A 89 -4.93 20.25 1.03
N VAL A 90 -4.29 19.16 1.44
CA VAL A 90 -2.85 18.96 1.31
C VAL A 90 -2.56 18.05 0.12
N GLY A 91 -1.94 18.60 -0.93
CA GLY A 91 -1.44 17.81 -2.05
C GLY A 91 -0.05 17.24 -1.78
N ILE A 92 0.13 15.93 -1.94
CA ILE A 92 1.46 15.32 -1.92
C ILE A 92 2.17 15.64 -3.24
N SER A 93 3.35 16.25 -3.12
CA SER A 93 4.14 16.64 -4.28
C SER A 93 4.75 15.42 -4.97
N VAL A 94 4.65 15.28 -6.29
CA VAL A 94 4.14 16.26 -7.28
C VAL A 94 2.72 15.94 -7.75
N SER A 95 2.38 14.66 -7.87
CA SER A 95 1.20 14.14 -8.57
C SER A 95 -0.12 14.35 -7.83
N GLY A 96 -0.12 14.43 -6.51
CA GLY A 96 -1.31 14.77 -5.70
C GLY A 96 -1.72 16.24 -5.80
N VAL A 97 -0.78 17.14 -6.08
CA VAL A 97 -1.03 18.61 -6.07
C VAL A 97 -2.13 19.04 -7.03
N PRO A 98 -2.18 18.61 -8.30
CA PRO A 98 -3.25 19.04 -9.20
C PRO A 98 -4.65 18.63 -8.73
N PHE A 99 -4.81 17.44 -8.13
CA PHE A 99 -6.09 17.01 -7.56
C PHE A 99 -6.44 17.82 -6.33
N ALA A 100 -5.46 18.07 -5.46
CA ALA A 100 -5.62 18.90 -4.27
C ALA A 100 -6.04 20.32 -4.61
N THR A 101 -5.46 20.93 -5.66
CA THR A 101 -5.84 22.27 -6.12
C THR A 101 -7.32 22.34 -6.52
N ILE A 102 -7.80 21.36 -7.30
CA ILE A 102 -9.20 21.33 -7.73
C ILE A 102 -10.13 21.06 -6.54
N MET A 103 -9.75 20.17 -5.63
CA MET A 103 -10.54 19.90 -4.42
C MET A 103 -10.62 21.12 -3.52
N ALA A 104 -9.51 21.85 -3.32
CA ALA A 104 -9.50 23.08 -2.52
C ALA A 104 -10.49 24.11 -3.08
N GLU A 105 -10.53 24.27 -4.41
CA GLU A 105 -11.51 25.14 -5.08
C GLU A 105 -12.96 24.68 -4.86
N LEU A 106 -13.23 23.37 -5.00
CA LEU A 106 -14.58 22.82 -4.85
C LEU A 106 -15.11 22.89 -3.40
N LEU A 107 -14.20 22.78 -2.42
CA LEU A 107 -14.52 22.75 -1.01
C LEU A 107 -14.49 24.14 -0.35
N ASP A 108 -14.13 25.20 -1.10
CA ASP A 108 -13.81 26.53 -0.56
C ASP A 108 -12.78 26.47 0.58
N ALA A 109 -11.81 25.57 0.43
CA ALA A 109 -10.77 25.27 1.41
C ALA A 109 -9.42 25.85 0.97
N GLU A 110 -8.49 26.04 1.91
CA GLU A 110 -7.14 26.45 1.57
C GLU A 110 -6.33 25.30 0.95
N LEU A 111 -5.34 25.63 0.12
CA LEU A 111 -4.40 24.65 -0.43
C LEU A 111 -3.11 24.63 0.37
N SER A 112 -2.58 23.43 0.63
CA SER A 112 -1.23 23.19 1.14
C SER A 112 -0.52 22.13 0.31
N VAL A 113 0.82 22.12 0.34
CA VAL A 113 1.64 21.17 -0.42
C VAL A 113 2.68 20.54 0.50
N PHE A 114 2.75 19.21 0.48
CA PHE A 114 3.75 18.45 1.21
C PHE A 114 4.82 17.90 0.25
N HIS A 115 6.09 18.11 0.58
CA HIS A 115 7.23 17.57 -0.16
C HIS A 115 7.80 16.35 0.57
N PRO A 116 7.58 15.11 0.05
CA PRO A 116 8.16 13.91 0.65
C PRO A 116 9.67 13.83 0.40
N ILE A 117 10.44 13.37 1.38
CA ILE A 117 11.86 13.06 1.21
C ILE A 117 11.99 11.60 0.77
N LYS A 118 12.27 11.38 -0.53
CA LYS A 118 12.36 10.02 -1.10
C LYS A 118 13.76 9.37 -0.94
N HIS A 119 14.77 10.09 -0.44
CA HIS A 119 16.16 9.62 -0.44
C HIS A 119 16.98 10.04 0.80
N MET A 120 16.56 9.65 2.00
CA MET A 120 17.45 9.67 3.17
C MET A 120 17.45 8.30 3.85
N LYS A 121 18.65 7.71 3.99
CA LYS A 121 18.89 6.37 4.56
C LYS A 121 18.68 6.29 6.08
N ASN A 122 18.15 7.34 6.71
CA ASN A 122 17.94 7.40 8.14
C ASN A 122 16.43 7.33 8.43
N GLU A 123 16.04 6.52 9.42
CA GLU A 123 14.66 6.28 9.86
C GLU A 123 13.90 7.54 10.32
N SER A 124 14.54 8.70 10.34
CA SER A 124 14.04 9.99 10.83
C SER A 124 13.78 11.04 9.74
N ALA A 125 13.79 10.67 8.46
CA ALA A 125 13.51 11.60 7.38
C ALA A 125 12.02 12.01 7.35
N GLN A 126 11.72 13.22 7.80
CA GLN A 126 10.39 13.82 7.73
C GLN A 126 10.29 14.72 6.51
N GLY A 127 9.24 14.54 5.69
CA GLY A 127 8.93 15.51 4.64
C GLY A 127 8.53 16.86 5.21
N ALA A 128 8.36 17.85 4.34
CA ALA A 128 8.10 19.23 4.74
C ALA A 128 6.86 19.81 4.07
N ILE A 129 6.08 20.59 4.83
CA ILE A 129 5.03 21.46 4.29
C ILE A 129 5.69 22.67 3.63
N SER A 130 5.21 23.02 2.44
CA SER A 130 5.71 24.18 1.70
C SER A 130 5.25 25.49 2.33
N ASN A 131 6.20 26.39 2.58
CA ASN A 131 5.93 27.71 3.19
C ASN A 131 5.17 28.68 2.27
N ASN A 132 5.05 28.37 0.97
CA ASN A 132 4.33 29.20 0.02
C ASN A 132 2.81 29.00 0.06
N PHE A 133 2.35 27.96 0.77
CA PHE A 133 0.96 27.55 0.84
C PHE A 133 0.47 27.57 2.30
N ALA A 134 -0.81 27.22 2.52
CA ALA A 134 -1.42 27.31 3.83
C ALA A 134 -0.75 26.40 4.87
N ASN A 135 -0.74 26.88 6.12
CA ASN A 135 -0.38 26.09 7.28
C ASN A 135 -1.55 25.18 7.70
N ILE A 136 -1.22 23.99 8.19
CA ILE A 136 -2.14 22.91 8.55
C ILE A 136 -2.41 22.81 10.07
N LYS A 137 -1.73 23.61 10.89
CA LYS A 137 -1.81 23.48 12.36
C LYS A 137 -3.23 23.81 12.87
N ASN A 138 -3.80 22.88 13.65
CA ASN A 138 -5.13 23.00 14.27
C ASN A 138 -6.27 23.18 13.26
N LYS A 139 -6.15 22.55 12.09
CA LYS A 139 -7.14 22.60 11.02
C LYS A 139 -7.60 21.20 10.66
N ASN A 140 -8.83 21.09 10.15
CA ASN A 140 -9.33 19.89 9.51
C ASN A 140 -8.69 19.77 8.13
N VAL A 141 -7.94 18.68 7.94
CA VAL A 141 -7.06 18.52 6.77
C VAL A 141 -7.43 17.25 6.04
N VAL A 142 -7.58 17.35 4.73
CA VAL A 142 -7.61 16.18 3.84
C VAL A 142 -6.29 16.09 3.07
N ILE A 143 -5.72 14.89 2.99
CA ILE A 143 -4.47 14.63 2.26
C ILE A 143 -4.81 13.92 0.95
N VAL A 144 -4.24 14.40 -0.15
CA VAL A 144 -4.57 13.93 -1.50
C VAL A 144 -3.29 13.51 -2.22
N ASP A 145 -3.29 12.29 -2.73
CA ASP A 145 -2.26 11.73 -3.60
C ASP A 145 -2.90 10.91 -4.74
N ASP A 146 -2.14 10.66 -5.81
CA ASP A 146 -2.65 9.88 -6.95
C ASP A 146 -2.61 8.37 -6.70
N VAL A 147 -1.53 7.87 -6.09
CA VAL A 147 -1.34 6.44 -5.81
C VAL A 147 -0.70 6.25 -4.44
N ILE A 148 -1.26 5.32 -3.65
CA ILE A 148 -0.67 4.83 -2.40
C ILE A 148 -0.38 3.34 -2.57
N THR A 149 0.82 2.90 -2.19
CA THR A 149 1.30 1.49 -2.24
C THR A 149 1.94 1.08 -0.94
#